data_AF-A0A8J3VGN4-F1
#
_entry.id   AF-A0A8J3VGN4-F1
#
_cell.length_a   1.000
_cell.length_b   1.000
_cell.length_c   1.000
_cell.angle_alpha   90.00
_cell.angle_beta   90.00
_cell.angle_gamma   90.00
#
_symmetry.space_group_name_H-M   'P 1'
#
loop_
_entity.id
_entity.type
_entity.pdbx_description
1 polymer ?
#
loop_
_entity_poly.entity_id
_entity_poly.type
_entity_poly.pdbx_seq_one_letter_code
_entity_poly.pdbx_strand_id
1 'polypeptide(L)' 'MSCTLPSRLRPAATPDGDCYIYLAEDFQFGTFGHPWESTLCVFGQELLDLVEAELDTLLGKPMRRNDSR' A
#
# COMPACT_ATOMS: atom_id res chain seq x y z
N MET A 1 25.28 -8.54 -13.01
CA MET A 1 25.27 -8.48 -14.49
C MET A 1 23.96 -9.11 -14.92
N SER A 2 23.02 -8.48 -15.63
CA SER A 2 23.03 -7.31 -16.50
C SER A 2 21.62 -6.72 -16.43
N CYS A 3 21.52 -5.40 -16.28
CA CYS A 3 20.30 -4.66 -16.56
C CYS A 3 20.04 -4.75 -18.06
N THR A 4 18.91 -5.33 -18.47
CA THR A 4 18.41 -5.20 -19.84
C THR A 4 16.97 -4.73 -19.72
N LEU A 5 16.75 -3.44 -19.95
CA LEU A 5 15.43 -2.89 -20.26
C LEU A 5 15.14 -3.16 -21.74
N PRO A 6 14.00 -3.78 -22.08
CA PRO A 6 13.37 -3.52 -23.36
C PRO A 6 11.97 -2.92 -23.12
N SER A 7 11.85 -1.67 -23.54
CA SER A 7 10.74 -1.19 -24.37
C SER A 7 9.35 -1.78 -24.10
N ARG A 8 8.58 -1.11 -23.23
CA ARG A 8 7.21 -0.63 -23.49
C ARG A 8 6.63 -0.08 -22.19
N LEU A 9 6.29 1.20 -22.23
CA LEU A 9 5.49 1.87 -21.22
C LEU A 9 4.16 1.11 -21.04
N ARG A 10 4.09 0.29 -20.01
CA ARG A 10 2.87 -0.04 -19.28
C ARG A 10 3.19 0.22 -17.81
N PRO A 11 2.46 1.09 -17.10
CA PRO A 11 2.51 1.06 -15.65
C PRO A 11 2.23 -0.39 -15.27
N ALA A 12 3.18 -1.04 -14.62
CA ALA A 12 3.01 -2.38 -14.11
C ALA A 12 1.99 -2.31 -12.97
N ALA A 13 0.70 -2.19 -13.33
CA ALA A 13 -0.32 -2.91 -12.60
C ALA A 13 0.02 -4.38 -12.86
N THR A 14 0.77 -4.95 -11.93
CA THR A 14 1.42 -6.26 -11.99
C THR A 14 0.41 -7.31 -12.48
N PRO A 15 0.69 -8.04 -13.58
CA PRO A 15 -0.31 -8.91 -14.20
C PRO A 15 -0.45 -10.29 -13.52
N ASP A 16 0.13 -10.52 -12.33
CA ASP A 16 0.22 -11.86 -11.75
C ASP A 16 -0.63 -12.15 -10.51
N GLY A 17 -0.80 -11.24 -9.58
CA GLY A 17 -0.90 -11.81 -8.22
C GLY A 17 -0.82 -10.86 -7.08
N ASP A 18 0.20 -10.04 -7.17
CA ASP A 18 1.04 -9.98 -6.00
C ASP A 18 0.57 -8.84 -5.11
N CYS A 19 0.03 -9.21 -3.97
CA CYS A 19 -0.30 -8.27 -2.91
C CYS A 19 1.02 -7.71 -2.35
N TYR A 20 1.16 -6.39 -2.35
CA TYR A 20 2.32 -5.74 -1.75
C TYR A 20 2.08 -5.57 -0.26
N ILE A 21 2.91 -6.25 0.54
CA ILE A 21 2.86 -6.17 2.00
C ILE A 21 4.15 -5.55 2.49
N TYR A 22 4.02 -4.45 3.22
CA TYR A 22 5.09 -3.91 4.05
C TYR A 22 4.71 -4.12 5.51
N LEU A 23 5.61 -4.68 6.28
CA LEU A 23 5.37 -5.07 7.66
C LEU A 23 6.62 -4.75 8.48
N ALA A 24 6.44 -4.00 9.56
CA ALA A 24 7.49 -3.79 10.53
C ALA A 24 7.89 -5.13 11.15
N GLU A 25 9.17 -5.31 11.50
CA GLU A 25 9.68 -6.56 12.10
C GLU A 25 8.99 -6.91 13.42
N ASP A 26 8.52 -5.89 14.14
CA ASP A 26 7.77 -6.02 15.40
C ASP A 26 6.26 -6.15 15.20
N PHE A 27 5.79 -6.19 13.95
CA PHE A 27 4.39 -6.30 13.54
C PHE A 27 3.49 -5.18 14.08
N GLN A 28 4.04 -4.07 14.56
CA GLN A 28 3.23 -2.99 15.13
C GLN A 28 2.56 -2.11 14.07
N PHE A 29 3.16 -2.01 12.89
CA PHE A 29 2.61 -1.26 11.76
C PHE A 29 2.91 -1.92 10.42
N GLY A 30 2.16 -1.52 9.41
CA GLY A 30 2.35 -2.01 8.06
C GLY A 30 1.33 -1.47 7.06
N THR A 31 1.55 -1.85 5.81
CA THR A 31 0.65 -1.53 4.71
C THR A 31 0.38 -2.76 3.86
N PHE A 32 -0.84 -2.88 3.36
CA PHE A 32 -1.26 -3.97 2.52
C PHE A 32 -2.02 -3.43 1.30
N GLY A 33 -1.42 -3.60 0.12
CA GLY A 33 -1.99 -3.15 -1.15
C GLY A 33 -2.56 -4.30 -1.97
N HIS A 34 -3.85 -4.21 -2.32
CA HIS A 34 -4.49 -5.14 -3.26
C HIS A 34 -4.46 -4.56 -4.68
N PRO A 35 -3.66 -5.12 -5.61
CA PRO A 35 -3.48 -4.55 -6.95
C PRO A 35 -4.76 -4.56 -7.81
N TRP A 36 -5.66 -5.51 -7.58
CA TRP A 36 -6.91 -5.65 -8.33
C TRP A 36 -8.02 -4.72 -7.86
N GLU A 37 -8.08 -4.48 -6.55
CA GLU A 37 -9.10 -3.60 -5.95
C GLU A 37 -8.63 -2.14 -5.90
N SER A 38 -7.34 -1.89 -6.17
CA SER A 38 -6.71 -0.57 -6.02
C SER A 38 -6.93 0.01 -4.61
N THR A 39 -6.88 -0.85 -3.61
CA THR A 39 -7.06 -0.50 -2.20
C THR A 39 -5.75 -0.62 -1.43
N LEU A 40 -5.55 0.30 -0.49
CA LEU A 40 -4.43 0.30 0.44
C LEU A 40 -5.00 0.25 1.86
N CYS A 41 -4.64 -0.80 2.59
CA CYS A 41 -4.87 -0.89 4.03
C CYS A 41 -3.59 -0.43 4.74
N VAL A 42 -3.75 0.44 5.74
CA VAL A 42 -2.66 0.92 6.61
C VAL A 42 -3.07 0.65 8.04
N PHE A 43 -2.15 0.11 8.85
CA PHE A 43 -2.41 -0.17 10.26
C PHE A 43 -1.19 0.17 11.11
N GLY A 44 -1.43 0.32 12.42
CA GLY A 44 -0.48 0.82 13.40
C GLY A 44 -0.69 2.31 13.65
N GLN A 45 -0.92 2.69 14.91
CA GLN A 45 -1.31 4.05 15.28
C GLN A 45 -0.24 5.08 14.89
N GLU A 46 1.03 4.78 15.16
CA GLU A 46 2.14 5.69 14.85
C GLU A 46 2.26 5.98 13.35
N LEU A 47 2.07 4.96 12.50
CA LEU A 47 2.08 5.15 11.06
C LEU A 47 0.85 5.96 10.61
N LEU A 48 -0.35 5.61 11.11
CA LEU A 48 -1.59 6.32 10.79
C LEU A 48 -1.51 7.80 11.15
N ASP A 49 -1.00 8.14 12.33
CA ASP A 49 -0.84 9.53 12.79
C ASP A 49 0.05 10.36 11.83
N LEU A 50 0.99 9.70 11.14
CA LEU A 50 1.91 10.35 10.20
C LEU A 50 1.32 10.49 8.79
N VAL A 51 0.58 9.50 8.29
CA VAL A 51 0.21 9.43 6.86
C VAL A 51 -1.28 9.63 6.58
N GLU A 52 -2.17 9.55 7.58
CA GLU A 52 -3.62 9.60 7.37
C GLU A 52 -4.07 10.82 6.57
N ALA A 53 -3.60 12.02 6.93
CA ALA A 53 -3.99 13.25 6.25
C ALA A 53 -3.54 13.29 4.78
N GLU A 54 -2.35 12.76 4.49
CA GLU A 54 -1.83 12.68 3.13
C GLU A 54 -2.60 11.62 2.31
N LEU A 55 -2.90 10.47 2.91
CA LEU A 55 -3.68 9.41 2.26
C LEU A 55 -5.12 9.84 2.00
N ASP A 56 -5.75 10.58 2.91
CA ASP A 56 -7.08 11.15 2.72
C ASP A 56 -7.10 12.12 1.52
N THR A 57 -5.99 12.83 1.30
CA THR A 57 -5.84 13.74 0.15
C THR A 57 -5.61 12.97 -1.15
N LEU A 58 -4.79 11.91 -1.12
CA LEU A 58 -4.38 11.16 -2.31
C LEU A 58 -5.40 10.11 -2.76
N LEU A 59 -6.00 9.38 -1.83
CA LEU A 59 -6.89 8.25 -2.06
C LEU A 59 -8.35 8.59 -1.74
N GLY A 60 -8.60 9.70 -1.05
CA GLY A 60 -9.91 10.06 -0.54
C GLY A 60 -10.20 9.40 0.81
N LYS A 61 -11.46 9.53 1.27
CA LYS A 61 -11.87 9.02 2.58
C LYS A 61 -11.71 7.50 2.68
N PRO A 62 -11.33 6.95 3.85
CA PRO A 62 -11.17 5.52 4.05
C PRO A 62 -12.47 4.77 3.76
N MET A 63 -12.38 3.68 3.00
CA MET A 63 -13.53 2.82 2.71
C MET A 63 -13.98 2.03 3.95
N ARG A 64 -13.03 1.66 4.81
CA ARG A 64 -13.22 0.93 6.06
C ARG A 64 -12.24 1.45 7.10
N ARG A 65 -12.72 1.63 8.32
CA ARG A 65 -11.91 1.98 9.49
C ARG A 65 -12.32 1.07 10.64
N ASN A 66 -11.34 0.55 11.36
CA ASN A 66 -11.57 -0.21 12.57
C ASN A 66 -10.80 0.44 13.71
N ASP A 67 -11.52 1.10 14.63
CA ASP A 67 -10.95 1.83 15.76
C ASP A 67 -10.67 0.90 16.95
N SER A 68 -10.16 -0.31 16.66
CA SER A 68 -9.78 -1.26 17.70
C SER A 68 -8.55 -0.73 18.43
N ARG A 69 -8.79 -0.17 19.62
CA ARG A 69 -7.80 0.44 20.50
C ARG A 69 -6.95 -0.59 21.24
#